data_AF-A0A5B0MTW5-F1
#
_entry.id   AF-A0A5B0MTW5-F1
#
_cell.length_a   1.000
_cell.length_b   1.000
_cell.length_c   1.000
_cell.angle_alpha   90.00
_cell.angle_beta   90.00
_cell.angle_gamma   90.00
#
_symmetry.space_group_name_H-M   'P 1'
#
loop_
_entity.id
_entity.type
_entity.pdbx_description
1 polymer ?
#
loop_
_entity_poly.entity_id
_entity_poly.type
_entity_poly.pdbx_seq_one_letter_code
_entity_poly.pdbx_strand_id
1 'polypeptide(L)'
;MESLDERKASIEILDRWLKDEQIPLAPTERNEAQVEQDDRIQETLKNIISCGTHPEIDQQTSVELLALTSKALRKLATQIQIDSTIYYNPRELPPSQELSRTQTASIEILGRKIRLISTLTDLLEKKIIPEDSSRDQDEILLLESNFECRCEMIYRLSCWCSMGYSNDEWELRAEHRDKIMRTIDRIWRMPHSIEKVPLRGWNINLEIAYIILEKQIKPLFARQHLLSSRHLNPATGRKIERKQDHLFAPRSDSLDEPLWKLEGIGFWNAICLLLERLHQDPGLKEIWPLIIPPIITLVESSIPRYRLRGIQLSIALLENVPPLLICQTGINSILRNAFSTTFSLLNIEQTHALLSSGFEASKRLIEVEWRASGQTREAQAARYEQLNRLLEEAIFNPLAFCKTHSTTSHIDLHLFAVTRLAEIARELGFGIARYVRVILPYLCETLLSLHLSSTTYKIVIEINELIGLLFKTCREVIEEWRSRLIVVFSTCWIEWTSSSSSEDDHPLNENNNNNKPSDPSSSFSNNSQSLFLLSLLAFKQQFKNPFLLCW
;
A
#
# COMPACT_ATOMS: atom_id res chain seq x y z
N MET A 1 39.93 29.59 20.80
CA MET A 1 38.99 30.72 20.61
C MET A 1 38.32 30.65 19.25
N GLU A 2 39.03 30.45 18.13
CA GLU A 2 38.44 30.35 16.78
C GLU A 2 37.27 29.35 16.66
N SER A 3 37.37 28.16 17.29
CA SER A 3 36.29 27.17 17.27
C SER A 3 35.00 27.63 17.97
N LEU A 4 35.05 28.55 18.93
CA LEU A 4 33.88 28.99 19.70
C LEU A 4 33.14 30.12 18.98
N ASP A 5 33.88 30.96 18.26
CA ASP A 5 33.35 32.02 17.41
C ASP A 5 32.68 31.45 16.15
N GLU A 6 33.26 30.43 15.51
CA GLU A 6 32.60 29.72 14.39
C GLU A 6 31.29 29.03 14.80
N ARG A 7 31.23 28.50 16.03
CA ARG A 7 30.03 27.87 16.59
C ARG A 7 28.95 28.91 16.88
N LYS A 8 29.30 30.07 17.45
CA LYS A 8 28.38 31.19 17.66
C LYS A 8 27.86 31.74 16.33
N ALA A 9 28.73 31.89 15.33
CA ALA A 9 28.32 32.31 13.99
C ALA A 9 27.33 31.33 13.36
N SER A 10 27.50 30.02 13.58
CA SER A 10 26.58 29.00 13.09
C SER A 10 25.22 29.00 13.78
N ILE A 11 25.22 29.20 15.11
CA ILE A 11 24.00 29.42 15.92
C ILE A 11 23.27 30.66 15.40
N GLU A 12 23.98 31.75 15.12
CA GLU A 12 23.42 32.97 14.53
C GLU A 12 22.86 32.74 13.12
N ILE A 13 23.53 31.95 12.27
CA ILE A 13 23.03 31.62 10.93
C ILE A 13 21.73 30.82 11.02
N LEU A 14 21.65 29.82 11.91
CA LEU A 14 20.44 29.02 12.11
C LEU A 14 19.30 29.87 12.68
N ASP A 15 19.58 30.76 13.64
CA ASP A 15 18.59 31.67 14.21
C ASP A 15 18.13 32.73 13.18
N ARG A 16 19.02 33.19 12.30
CA ARG A 16 18.68 34.07 11.18
C ARG A 16 17.78 33.37 10.17
N TRP A 17 18.09 32.14 9.79
CA TRP A 17 17.20 31.32 8.94
C TRP A 17 15.83 31.07 9.58
N LEU A 18 15.79 30.87 10.89
CA LEU A 18 14.53 30.78 11.63
C LEU A 18 13.71 32.07 11.54
N LYS A 19 14.35 33.24 11.44
CA LYS A 19 13.72 34.57 11.40
C LYS A 19 13.35 35.06 9.99
N ASP A 20 14.09 34.70 8.94
CA ASP A 20 14.05 35.31 7.60
C ASP A 20 12.81 35.02 6.72
N GLU A 21 11.67 34.62 7.27
CA GLU A 21 10.48 34.27 6.47
C GLU A 21 9.48 35.43 6.26
N GLN A 22 9.82 36.68 6.62
CA GLN A 22 8.89 37.81 6.55
C GLN A 22 8.89 38.61 5.22
N ILE A 23 9.61 38.21 4.18
CA ILE A 23 9.61 38.95 2.90
C ILE A 23 8.76 38.20 1.86
N PRO A 24 7.64 38.77 1.39
CA PRO A 24 6.83 38.14 0.35
C PRO A 24 7.54 38.30 -1.01
N LEU A 25 8.09 37.20 -1.52
CA LEU A 25 8.61 37.08 -2.89
C LEU A 25 7.68 36.22 -3.74
N ALA A 26 7.68 36.46 -5.06
CA ALA A 26 6.86 35.72 -6.02
C ALA A 26 7.22 34.21 -6.04
N PRO A 27 6.28 33.30 -6.37
CA PRO A 27 6.46 31.84 -6.21
C PRO A 27 7.69 31.27 -6.93
N THR A 28 8.06 31.84 -8.07
CA THR A 28 9.20 31.40 -8.89
C THR A 28 10.54 31.87 -8.31
N GLU A 29 10.62 33.12 -7.85
CA GLU A 29 11.82 33.71 -7.23
C GLU A 29 12.06 33.16 -5.81
N ARG A 30 10.97 32.79 -5.11
CA ARG A 30 11.02 32.14 -3.80
C ARG A 30 11.78 30.81 -3.85
N ASN A 31 11.68 30.08 -4.96
CA ASN A 31 12.30 28.76 -5.05
C ASN A 31 13.82 28.87 -5.13
N GLU A 32 14.38 29.70 -6.02
CA GLU A 32 15.84 29.83 -6.23
C GLU A 32 16.57 30.43 -5.02
N ALA A 33 16.04 31.52 -4.44
CA ALA A 33 16.65 32.15 -3.27
C ALA A 33 16.64 31.22 -2.04
N GLN A 34 15.57 30.45 -1.87
CA GLN A 34 15.47 29.47 -0.78
C GLN A 34 16.39 28.26 -1.01
N VAL A 35 16.65 27.87 -2.27
CA VAL A 35 17.65 26.84 -2.60
C VAL A 35 19.04 27.25 -2.12
N GLU A 36 19.49 28.45 -2.50
CA GLU A 36 20.83 28.91 -2.17
C GLU A 36 21.03 29.04 -0.66
N GLN A 37 19.97 29.45 0.04
CA GLN A 37 19.98 29.54 1.50
C GLN A 37 20.08 28.17 2.18
N ASP A 38 19.30 27.18 1.74
CA ASP A 38 19.32 25.82 2.31
C ASP A 38 20.68 25.13 2.07
N ASP A 39 21.29 25.30 0.88
CA ASP A 39 22.59 24.72 0.55
C ASP A 39 23.72 25.36 1.39
N ARG A 40 23.71 26.69 1.57
CA ARG A 40 24.66 27.39 2.47
C ARG A 40 24.55 26.93 3.92
N ILE A 41 23.33 26.74 4.41
CA ILE A 41 23.10 26.22 5.77
C ILE A 41 23.62 24.79 5.88
N GLN A 42 23.37 23.96 4.88
CA GLN A 42 23.85 22.58 4.88
C GLN A 42 25.39 22.52 4.92
N GLU A 43 26.07 23.35 4.14
CA GLU A 43 27.54 23.43 4.11
C GLU A 43 28.10 23.93 5.46
N THR A 44 27.47 24.94 6.04
CA THR A 44 27.81 25.44 7.38
C THR A 44 27.64 24.34 8.44
N LEU A 45 26.51 23.63 8.45
CA LEU A 45 26.25 22.54 9.38
C LEU A 45 27.24 21.38 9.22
N LYS A 46 27.62 21.02 7.99
CA LYS A 46 28.67 20.02 7.73
C LYS A 46 30.02 20.43 8.31
N ASN A 47 30.41 21.69 8.16
CA ASN A 47 31.66 22.21 8.70
C ASN A 47 31.68 22.14 10.24
N ILE A 48 30.55 22.40 10.90
CA ILE A 48 30.41 22.23 12.36
C ILE A 48 30.55 20.76 12.76
N ILE A 49 29.94 19.83 12.01
CA ILE A 49 30.05 18.39 12.27
C ILE A 49 31.51 17.93 12.19
N SER A 50 32.29 18.45 11.23
CA SER A 50 33.71 18.12 11.11
C SER A 50 34.58 18.76 12.20
N CYS A 51 34.24 19.96 12.69
CA CYS A 51 34.97 20.64 13.77
C CYS A 51 34.59 20.15 15.18
N GLY A 52 33.56 19.30 15.31
CA GLY A 52 32.97 18.88 16.59
C GLY A 52 33.69 17.76 17.35
N THR A 53 34.86 17.28 16.91
CA THR A 53 35.58 16.17 17.55
C THR A 53 36.37 16.55 18.81
N HIS A 54 36.29 17.79 19.31
CA HIS A 54 36.96 18.21 20.55
C HIS A 54 36.01 18.17 21.76
N PRO A 55 36.38 17.48 22.86
CA PRO A 55 35.48 17.07 23.95
C PRO A 55 35.09 18.18 24.94
N GLU A 56 35.62 19.39 24.82
CA GLU A 56 35.28 20.50 25.71
C GLU A 56 34.21 21.38 25.06
N ILE A 57 32.94 21.02 25.27
CA ILE A 57 31.79 21.86 24.94
C ILE A 57 31.19 22.36 26.24
N ASP A 58 31.05 23.67 26.34
CA ASP A 58 30.40 24.34 27.47
C ASP A 58 28.93 23.91 27.55
N GLN A 59 28.44 23.52 28.74
CA GLN A 59 27.10 22.94 28.93
C GLN A 59 25.99 23.88 28.42
N GLN A 60 26.19 25.20 28.57
CA GLN A 60 25.32 26.25 28.06
C GLN A 60 25.17 26.22 26.53
N THR A 61 26.26 25.98 25.79
CA THR A 61 26.23 25.95 24.31
C THR A 61 25.51 24.71 23.78
N SER A 62 25.50 23.61 24.55
CA SER A 62 24.75 22.40 24.22
C SER A 62 23.25 22.62 24.31
N VAL A 63 22.79 23.26 25.39
CA VAL A 63 21.37 23.60 25.62
C VAL A 63 20.84 24.56 24.55
N GLU A 64 21.62 25.60 24.21
CA GLU A 64 21.25 26.55 23.15
C GLU A 64 21.14 25.87 21.77
N LEU A 65 22.09 24.97 21.44
CA LEU A 65 22.08 24.22 20.20
C LEU A 65 20.88 23.25 20.12
N LEU A 66 20.53 22.59 21.23
CA LEU A 66 19.36 21.74 21.34
C LEU A 66 18.06 22.53 21.12
N ALA A 67 17.92 23.69 21.76
CA ALA A 67 16.76 24.56 21.62
C ALA A 67 16.60 25.06 20.17
N LEU A 68 17.69 25.49 19.55
CA LEU A 68 17.69 25.95 18.15
C LEU A 68 17.39 24.82 17.17
N THR A 69 17.96 23.64 17.38
CA THR A 69 17.70 22.49 16.51
C THR A 69 16.26 22.01 16.64
N SER A 70 15.70 21.99 17.86
CA SER A 70 14.29 21.70 18.10
C SER A 70 13.36 22.70 17.40
N LYS A 71 13.70 23.99 17.48
CA LYS A 71 12.99 25.08 16.77
C LYS A 71 13.09 24.94 15.25
N ALA A 72 14.25 24.56 14.73
CA ALA A 72 14.46 24.30 13.31
C ALA A 72 13.68 23.07 12.81
N LEU A 73 13.71 21.96 13.54
CA LEU A 73 12.92 20.76 13.22
C LEU A 73 11.42 21.05 13.24
N ARG A 74 10.93 21.82 14.22
CA ARG A 74 9.52 22.25 14.27
C ARG A 74 9.16 23.09 13.05
N LYS A 75 10.02 24.06 12.68
CA LYS A 75 9.81 24.89 11.48
C LYS A 75 9.78 24.01 10.22
N LEU A 76 10.73 23.09 10.06
CA LEU A 76 10.77 22.16 8.94
C LEU A 76 9.56 21.24 8.87
N ALA A 77 9.06 20.78 10.02
CA ALA A 77 7.84 19.98 10.09
C ALA A 77 6.66 20.79 9.50
N THR A 78 6.46 22.04 9.94
CA THR A 78 5.40 22.90 9.39
C THR A 78 5.54 23.17 7.89
N GLN A 79 6.75 23.12 7.35
CA GLN A 79 7.04 23.31 5.92
C GLN A 79 6.93 22.01 5.10
N ILE A 80 6.90 20.83 5.72
CA ILE A 80 6.55 19.55 5.07
C ILE A 80 5.03 19.37 5.24
N GLN A 81 4.27 20.27 4.63
CA GLN A 81 2.83 20.08 4.47
C GLN A 81 2.58 19.30 3.19
N ILE A 82 1.65 18.36 3.28
CA ILE A 82 1.13 17.68 2.11
C ILE A 82 0.09 18.62 1.53
N ASP A 83 0.43 19.22 0.39
CA ASP A 83 -0.49 20.11 -0.30
C ASP A 83 -1.70 19.29 -0.78
N SER A 84 -2.87 19.61 -0.26
CA SER A 84 -4.11 18.93 -0.61
C SER A 84 -4.46 19.13 -2.08
N THR A 85 -3.98 20.20 -2.73
CA THR A 85 -4.17 20.44 -4.16
C THR A 85 -3.38 19.48 -5.04
N ILE A 86 -2.27 18.93 -4.54
CA ILE A 86 -1.51 17.86 -5.23
C ILE A 86 -2.27 16.52 -5.18
N TYR A 87 -3.08 16.33 -4.15
CA TYR A 87 -3.88 15.12 -3.93
C TYR A 87 -5.36 15.29 -4.32
N TYR A 88 -5.74 16.47 -4.80
CA TYR A 88 -7.09 16.78 -5.24
C TYR A 88 -7.32 16.28 -6.67
N ASN A 89 -8.16 15.25 -6.75
CA ASN A 89 -8.84 14.71 -7.93
C ASN A 89 -8.09 14.71 -9.29
N PRO A 90 -7.17 13.76 -9.51
CA PRO A 90 -6.61 13.46 -10.84
C PRO A 90 -7.60 12.83 -11.83
N ARG A 91 -8.89 12.63 -11.47
CA ARG A 91 -9.86 11.89 -12.29
C ARG A 91 -11.02 12.73 -12.82
N GLU A 92 -11.11 14.01 -12.48
CA GLU A 92 -11.95 14.98 -13.21
C GLU A 92 -11.17 15.74 -14.29
N LEU A 93 -9.83 15.68 -14.28
CA LEU A 93 -8.98 16.32 -15.27
C LEU A 93 -7.81 15.40 -15.64
N PRO A 94 -7.50 15.21 -16.94
CA PRO A 94 -6.33 14.47 -17.36
C PRO A 94 -5.06 15.09 -16.72
N PRO A 95 -4.02 14.28 -16.43
CA PRO A 95 -2.79 14.77 -15.84
C PRO A 95 -2.21 15.90 -16.69
N SER A 96 -2.38 17.14 -16.22
CA SER A 96 -1.86 18.28 -16.94
C SER A 96 -0.34 18.28 -16.80
N GLN A 97 0.35 18.75 -17.83
CA GLN A 97 1.80 18.95 -17.78
C GLN A 97 2.21 19.86 -16.62
N GLU A 98 1.29 20.73 -16.18
CA GLU A 98 1.43 21.63 -15.04
C GLU A 98 1.40 20.89 -13.70
N LEU A 99 0.47 19.95 -13.48
CA LEU A 99 0.44 19.11 -12.27
C LEU A 99 1.74 18.32 -12.11
N SER A 100 2.24 17.75 -13.20
CA SER A 100 3.50 16.98 -13.20
C SER A 100 4.72 17.85 -12.87
N ARG A 101 4.75 19.10 -13.36
CA ARG A 101 5.81 20.07 -13.03
C ARG A 101 5.76 20.48 -11.56
N THR A 102 4.57 20.78 -11.04
CA THR A 102 4.36 21.13 -9.63
C THR A 102 4.75 19.97 -8.71
N GLN A 103 4.39 18.74 -9.04
CA GLN A 103 4.81 17.54 -8.31
C GLN A 103 6.35 17.38 -8.31
N THR A 104 6.99 17.57 -9.46
CA THR A 104 8.46 17.48 -9.57
C THR A 104 9.16 18.53 -8.70
N ALA A 105 8.70 19.79 -8.73
CA ALA A 105 9.24 20.86 -7.92
C ALA A 105 9.08 20.58 -6.41
N SER A 106 7.89 20.09 -6.00
CA SER A 106 7.61 19.70 -4.61
C SER A 106 8.51 18.56 -4.14
N ILE A 107 8.79 17.57 -5.00
CA ILE A 107 9.70 16.45 -4.68
C ILE A 107 11.15 16.94 -4.52
N GLU A 108 11.61 17.89 -5.34
CA GLU A 108 12.95 18.48 -5.20
C GLU A 108 13.10 19.27 -3.91
N ILE A 109 12.10 20.10 -3.57
CA ILE A 109 12.05 20.85 -2.30
C ILE A 109 12.05 19.88 -1.11
N LEU A 110 11.24 18.83 -1.18
CA LEU A 110 11.21 17.78 -0.16
C LEU A 110 12.58 17.11 -0.03
N GLY A 111 13.24 16.79 -1.15
CA GLY A 111 14.58 16.22 -1.17
C GLY A 111 15.63 17.11 -0.48
N ARG A 112 15.56 18.44 -0.65
CA ARG A 112 16.43 19.40 0.05
C ARG A 112 16.15 19.42 1.56
N LYS A 113 14.89 19.56 1.94
CA LYS A 113 14.46 19.54 3.35
C LYS A 113 14.90 18.27 4.07
N ILE A 114 14.78 17.11 3.42
CA ILE A 114 15.24 15.82 3.95
C ILE A 114 16.75 15.81 4.20
N ARG A 115 17.56 16.35 3.28
CA ARG A 115 19.02 16.46 3.47
C ARG A 115 19.36 17.34 4.66
N LEU A 116 18.66 18.45 4.83
CA LEU A 116 18.85 19.36 5.96
C LEU A 116 18.44 18.70 7.28
N ILE A 117 17.28 18.04 7.32
CA ILE A 117 16.83 17.25 8.48
C ILE A 117 17.86 16.19 8.85
N SER A 118 18.33 15.40 7.87
CA SER A 118 19.36 14.39 8.11
C SER A 118 20.64 14.98 8.70
N THR A 119 21.05 16.17 8.26
CA THR A 119 22.25 16.84 8.77
C THR A 119 22.05 17.33 10.20
N LEU A 120 20.87 17.87 10.52
CA LEU A 120 20.48 18.25 11.88
C LEU A 120 20.38 17.04 12.82
N THR A 121 19.84 15.93 12.32
CA THR A 121 19.77 14.66 13.05
C THR A 121 21.17 14.13 13.37
N ASP A 122 22.10 14.14 12.41
CA ASP A 122 23.48 13.70 12.62
C ASP A 122 24.20 14.58 13.67
N LEU A 123 23.89 15.88 13.72
CA LEU A 123 24.41 16.81 14.75
C LEU A 123 23.88 16.46 16.15
N LEU A 124 22.59 16.17 16.26
CA LEU A 124 21.96 15.81 17.52
C LEU A 124 22.47 14.46 18.04
N GLU A 125 22.61 13.46 17.17
CA GLU A 125 23.10 12.12 17.55
C GLU A 125 24.51 12.19 18.16
N LYS A 126 25.39 13.02 17.59
CA LYS A 126 26.76 13.20 18.09
C LYS A 126 26.86 13.94 19.43
N LYS A 127 25.81 14.64 19.88
CA LYS A 127 25.86 15.53 21.04
C LYS A 127 24.95 15.14 22.22
N ILE A 128 23.96 14.26 22.02
CA ILE A 128 22.93 13.94 23.02
C ILE A 128 23.38 12.91 24.08
N ILE A 129 24.63 12.42 24.06
CA ILE A 129 25.15 11.53 25.13
C ILE A 129 26.10 12.27 26.07
N PRO A 130 25.63 12.96 27.11
CA PRO A 130 26.38 13.12 28.36
C PRO A 130 26.01 11.98 29.32
N GLU A 131 27.03 11.27 29.81
CA GLU A 131 26.88 10.08 30.68
C GLU A 131 26.55 10.39 32.15
N ASP A 132 26.46 11.64 32.62
CA ASP A 132 26.33 11.90 34.06
C ASP A 132 25.25 12.88 34.51
N SER A 133 24.79 12.60 35.73
CA SER A 133 23.49 12.88 36.32
C SER A 133 23.39 14.22 37.05
N SER A 134 22.81 15.24 36.41
CA SER A 134 22.00 16.28 37.04
C SER A 134 21.38 17.15 35.95
N ARG A 135 20.22 16.75 35.44
CA ARG A 135 19.50 17.55 34.43
C ARG A 135 18.56 18.54 35.09
N ASP A 136 18.66 19.79 34.68
CA ASP A 136 17.74 20.85 35.09
C ASP A 136 16.35 20.63 34.47
N GLN A 137 15.32 21.14 35.14
CA GLN A 137 13.91 20.96 34.74
C GLN A 137 13.60 21.59 33.36
N ASP A 138 14.32 22.65 32.99
CA ASP A 138 14.23 23.29 31.67
C ASP A 138 14.85 22.42 30.55
N GLU A 139 15.89 21.65 30.86
CA GLU A 139 16.53 20.73 29.91
C GLU A 139 15.60 19.56 29.57
N ILE A 140 14.86 19.06 30.57
CA ILE A 140 13.84 18.02 30.40
C ILE A 140 12.72 18.51 29.46
N LEU A 141 12.15 19.70 29.68
CA LEU A 141 11.11 20.26 28.82
C LEU A 141 11.57 20.47 27.37
N LEU A 142 12.83 20.85 27.15
CA LEU A 142 13.41 21.01 25.81
C LEU A 142 13.58 19.67 25.08
N LEU A 143 14.06 18.65 25.79
CA LEU A 143 14.16 17.28 25.29
C LEU A 143 12.77 16.70 24.99
N GLU A 144 11.77 17.00 25.80
CA GLU A 144 10.37 16.60 25.56
C GLU A 144 9.80 17.22 24.28
N SER A 145 10.00 18.53 24.12
CA SER A 145 9.62 19.28 22.93
C SER A 145 10.31 18.70 21.68
N ASN A 146 11.58 18.31 21.80
CA ASN A 146 12.35 17.71 20.71
C ASN A 146 11.75 16.36 20.29
N PHE A 147 11.38 15.51 21.26
CA PHE A 147 10.78 14.20 20.98
C PHE A 147 9.42 14.31 20.25
N GLU A 148 8.59 15.28 20.62
CA GLU A 148 7.33 15.53 19.89
C GLU A 148 7.57 16.03 18.45
N CYS A 149 8.49 16.97 18.27
CA CYS A 149 8.88 17.46 16.93
C CYS A 149 9.41 16.32 16.05
N ARG A 150 10.19 15.41 16.64
CA ARG A 150 10.70 14.20 15.99
C ARG A 150 9.56 13.28 15.55
N CYS A 151 8.59 13.01 16.42
CA CYS A 151 7.41 12.20 16.10
C CYS A 151 6.56 12.85 14.99
N GLU A 152 6.36 14.17 15.04
CA GLU A 152 5.68 14.91 13.98
C GLU A 152 6.43 14.80 12.65
N MET A 153 7.76 14.86 12.66
CA MET A 153 8.59 14.71 11.46
C MET A 153 8.46 13.30 10.86
N ILE A 154 8.51 12.26 11.71
CA ILE A 154 8.29 10.87 11.30
C ILE A 154 6.92 10.75 10.64
N TYR A 155 5.87 11.28 11.29
CA TYR A 155 4.51 11.27 10.74
C TYR A 155 4.46 11.93 9.36
N ARG A 156 4.91 13.19 9.23
CA ARG A 156 4.85 13.92 7.97
C ARG A 156 5.65 13.21 6.86
N LEU A 157 6.88 12.81 7.13
CA LEU A 157 7.71 12.06 6.17
C LEU A 157 7.08 10.73 5.77
N SER A 158 6.44 10.02 6.71
CA SER A 158 5.76 8.77 6.42
C SER A 158 4.53 8.96 5.54
N CYS A 159 3.77 10.06 5.70
CA CYS A 159 2.67 10.37 4.80
C CYS A 159 3.14 10.60 3.35
N TRP A 160 4.36 11.12 3.16
CA TRP A 160 5.04 11.21 1.87
C TRP A 160 5.64 9.88 1.37
N CYS A 161 5.57 8.77 2.10
CA CYS A 161 6.12 7.51 1.63
C CYS A 161 5.06 6.51 1.22
N SER A 162 5.01 6.15 -0.06
CA SER A 162 4.28 4.97 -0.50
C SER A 162 5.07 3.70 -0.12
N MET A 163 4.64 3.01 0.93
CA MET A 163 5.19 1.73 1.38
C MET A 163 4.61 0.55 0.60
N GLY A 164 4.73 0.58 -0.74
CA GLY A 164 4.49 -0.61 -1.58
C GLY A 164 3.11 -0.71 -2.24
N TYR A 165 2.17 0.16 -1.91
CA TYR A 165 0.92 0.29 -2.67
C TYR A 165 1.02 1.54 -3.53
N SER A 166 1.00 1.38 -4.87
CA SER A 166 1.06 2.54 -5.78
C SER A 166 0.04 3.56 -5.30
N ASN A 167 0.52 4.76 -5.00
CA ASN A 167 -0.37 5.89 -4.98
C ASN A 167 -0.73 6.10 -6.44
N ASP A 168 -1.89 5.61 -6.88
CA ASP A 168 -2.48 5.97 -8.19
C ASP A 168 -2.60 7.51 -8.35
N GLU A 169 -2.34 8.26 -7.26
CA GLU A 169 -2.37 9.70 -7.17
C GLU A 169 -0.97 10.33 -7.37
N TRP A 170 0.15 9.63 -7.10
CA TRP A 170 1.51 10.13 -7.34
C TRP A 170 2.62 9.06 -7.26
N GLU A 171 3.51 9.03 -8.25
CA GLU A 171 4.68 8.13 -8.27
C GLU A 171 5.92 8.81 -7.68
N LEU A 172 6.26 8.48 -6.43
CA LEU A 172 7.57 8.86 -5.88
C LEU A 172 8.66 7.99 -6.50
N ARG A 173 9.66 8.60 -7.15
CA ARG A 173 10.84 7.88 -7.65
C ARG A 173 11.48 7.07 -6.53
N ALA A 174 11.89 5.83 -6.83
CA ALA A 174 12.47 4.91 -5.85
C ALA A 174 13.58 5.54 -5.00
N GLU A 175 14.47 6.34 -5.62
CA GLU A 175 15.56 7.02 -4.91
C GLU A 175 15.08 7.98 -3.80
N HIS A 176 13.98 8.69 -4.02
CA HIS A 176 13.43 9.61 -3.03
C HIS A 176 12.75 8.85 -1.90
N ARG A 177 12.01 7.78 -2.22
CA ARG A 177 11.46 6.86 -1.22
C ARG A 177 12.55 6.32 -0.32
N ASP A 178 13.66 5.85 -0.89
CA ASP A 178 14.78 5.30 -0.14
C ASP A 178 15.48 6.36 0.73
N LYS A 179 15.53 7.62 0.27
CA LYS A 179 16.06 8.74 1.08
C LYS A 179 15.13 9.08 2.24
N ILE A 180 13.82 9.15 2.00
CA ILE A 180 12.84 9.42 3.07
C ILE A 180 12.90 8.29 4.09
N MET A 181 12.85 7.03 3.66
CA MET A 181 12.90 5.87 4.56
C MET A 181 14.16 5.85 5.41
N ARG A 182 15.34 6.06 4.81
CA ARG A 182 16.60 6.18 5.57
C ARG A 182 16.57 7.32 6.58
N THR A 183 15.93 8.44 6.23
CA THR A 183 15.80 9.59 7.13
C THR A 183 14.86 9.27 8.28
N ILE A 184 13.72 8.65 8.00
CA ILE A 184 12.80 8.14 9.02
C ILE A 184 13.53 7.18 9.94
N ASP A 185 14.29 6.21 9.42
CA ASP A 185 15.06 5.25 10.23
C ASP A 185 16.07 5.93 11.16
N ARG A 186 16.80 6.94 10.67
CA ARG A 186 17.74 7.72 11.49
C ARG A 186 17.02 8.47 12.60
N ILE A 187 15.99 9.22 12.23
CA ILE A 187 15.15 9.94 13.18
C ILE A 187 14.55 8.96 14.17
N TRP A 188 14.14 7.76 13.75
CA TRP A 188 13.56 6.73 14.61
C TRP A 188 14.57 6.12 15.59
N ARG A 189 15.85 6.02 15.26
CA ARG A 189 16.87 5.41 16.13
C ARG A 189 17.53 6.36 17.12
N MET A 190 17.26 7.66 17.05
CA MET A 190 17.92 8.62 17.95
C MET A 190 17.63 8.28 19.41
N PRO A 191 18.65 8.28 20.30
CA PRO A 191 18.45 8.01 21.71
C PRO A 191 17.54 9.08 22.34
N HIS A 192 16.64 8.64 23.20
CA HIS A 192 15.74 9.49 23.99
C HIS A 192 15.92 9.12 25.46
N SER A 193 16.04 10.14 26.30
CA SER A 193 16.36 9.98 27.71
C SER A 193 15.18 10.29 28.63
N ILE A 194 13.96 10.34 28.09
CA ILE A 194 12.76 10.75 28.85
C ILE A 194 11.70 9.67 28.71
N GLU A 195 11.36 9.04 29.84
CA GLU A 195 10.15 8.23 30.01
C GLU A 195 8.95 9.18 30.06
N LYS A 196 8.44 9.59 28.88
CA LYS A 196 7.29 10.52 28.81
C LYS A 196 5.97 9.90 29.27
N VAL A 197 5.88 8.58 29.33
CA VAL A 197 4.67 7.87 29.71
C VAL A 197 4.90 7.25 31.09
N PRO A 198 4.29 7.78 32.18
CA PRO A 198 4.50 7.29 33.55
C PRO A 198 3.88 5.90 33.81
N LEU A 199 3.60 5.12 32.76
CA LEU A 199 2.94 3.84 32.82
C LEU A 199 3.70 2.80 31.98
N ARG A 200 4.56 2.03 32.68
CA ARG A 200 5.15 0.73 32.30
C ARG A 200 6.28 0.79 31.28
N GLY A 201 7.21 -0.17 31.40
CA GLY A 201 8.40 -0.34 30.54
C GLY A 201 8.08 -0.58 29.07
N TRP A 202 7.52 0.42 28.41
CA TRP A 202 7.31 0.53 26.98
C TRP A 202 8.66 0.68 26.29
N ASN A 203 8.74 0.17 25.07
CA ASN A 203 9.88 0.46 24.22
C ASN A 203 9.65 1.76 23.45
N ILE A 204 10.73 2.30 22.89
CA ILE A 204 10.75 3.46 22.00
C ILE A 204 9.67 3.40 20.91
N ASN A 205 9.46 2.23 20.30
CA ASN A 205 8.57 2.09 19.15
C ASN A 205 7.13 2.39 19.55
N LEU A 206 6.73 1.91 20.74
CA LEU A 206 5.40 2.10 21.28
C LEU A 206 5.15 3.55 21.71
N GLU A 207 6.15 4.21 22.29
CA GLU A 207 6.07 5.63 22.64
C GLU A 207 5.92 6.53 21.39
N ILE A 208 6.76 6.31 20.38
CA ILE A 208 6.67 7.03 19.10
C ILE A 208 5.30 6.80 18.46
N ALA A 209 4.84 5.55 18.40
CA ALA A 209 3.56 5.22 17.83
C ALA A 209 2.41 5.88 18.59
N TYR A 210 2.44 5.85 19.93
CA TYR A 210 1.43 6.50 20.76
C TYR A 210 1.35 8.01 20.48
N ILE A 211 2.48 8.72 20.46
CA ILE A 211 2.49 10.17 20.20
C ILE A 211 1.96 10.47 18.80
N ILE A 212 2.40 9.73 17.78
CA ILE A 212 1.90 9.93 16.40
C ILE A 212 0.39 9.69 16.34
N LEU A 213 -0.10 8.60 16.94
CA LEU A 213 -1.52 8.26 16.92
C LEU A 213 -2.36 9.26 17.71
N GLU A 214 -1.93 9.66 18.91
CA GLU A 214 -2.69 10.53 19.81
C GLU A 214 -2.66 12.00 19.36
N LYS A 215 -1.50 12.50 18.88
CA LYS A 215 -1.32 13.93 18.55
C LYS A 215 -1.57 14.26 17.09
N GLN A 216 -1.33 13.32 16.16
CA GLN A 216 -1.43 13.59 14.72
C GLN A 216 -2.66 12.93 14.11
N ILE A 217 -2.91 11.65 14.39
CA ILE A 217 -3.96 10.89 13.69
C ILE A 217 -5.33 11.07 14.34
N LYS A 218 -5.45 10.87 15.66
CA LYS A 218 -6.71 10.97 16.41
C LYS A 218 -7.45 12.30 16.19
N PRO A 219 -6.80 13.48 16.16
CA PRO A 219 -7.48 14.75 15.92
C PRO A 219 -8.19 14.82 14.56
N LEU A 220 -7.66 14.14 13.52
CA LEU A 220 -8.28 14.08 12.19
C LEU A 220 -9.67 13.44 12.20
N PHE A 221 -9.93 12.58 13.20
CA PHE A 221 -11.18 11.85 13.38
C PHE A 221 -12.02 12.37 14.54
N ALA A 222 -11.53 13.34 15.33
CA ALA A 222 -12.17 13.81 16.56
C ALA A 222 -13.55 14.45 16.33
N ARG A 223 -13.74 15.19 15.22
CA ARG A 223 -15.06 15.76 14.84
C ARG A 223 -16.04 14.72 14.29
N GLN A 224 -15.56 13.50 14.04
CA GLN A 224 -16.30 12.44 13.36
C GLN A 224 -16.71 11.30 14.30
N HIS A 225 -16.87 11.58 15.59
CA HIS A 225 -17.32 10.60 16.58
C HIS A 225 -18.65 9.90 16.21
N LEU A 226 -19.40 10.44 15.23
CA LEU A 226 -20.63 9.86 14.66
C LEU A 226 -20.40 8.93 13.43
N LEU A 227 -19.21 8.97 12.81
CA LEU A 227 -18.80 8.17 11.64
C LEU A 227 -17.74 7.11 11.95
N SER A 228 -17.13 7.13 13.13
CA SER A 228 -16.40 5.97 13.65
C SER A 228 -17.39 4.80 13.66
N SER A 229 -17.08 3.74 12.89
CA SER A 229 -17.97 2.61 12.59
C SER A 229 -18.99 2.34 13.70
N ARG A 230 -20.27 2.28 13.33
CA ARG A 230 -21.41 2.07 14.26
C ARG A 230 -21.22 0.84 15.17
N HIS A 231 -20.30 -0.05 14.78
CA HIS A 231 -19.95 -1.33 15.38
C HIS A 231 -18.68 -1.32 16.24
N LEU A 232 -18.05 -0.17 16.52
CA LEU A 232 -16.82 -0.09 17.34
C LEU A 232 -16.98 0.80 18.56
N ASN A 233 -16.33 0.41 19.64
CA ASN A 233 -16.15 1.25 20.81
C ASN A 233 -14.87 2.09 20.63
N PRO A 234 -14.96 3.42 20.48
CA PRO A 234 -13.80 4.27 20.24
C PRO A 234 -12.80 4.27 21.40
N ALA A 235 -13.24 3.96 22.64
CA ALA A 235 -12.36 3.93 23.80
C ALA A 235 -11.58 2.61 23.95
N THR A 236 -12.07 1.51 23.37
CA THR A 236 -11.45 0.18 23.53
C THR A 236 -11.02 -0.47 22.22
N GLY A 237 -11.41 0.09 21.07
CA GLY A 237 -11.21 -0.52 19.75
C GLY A 237 -11.94 -1.85 19.57
N ARG A 238 -12.83 -2.23 20.50
CA ARG A 238 -13.57 -3.51 20.45
C ARG A 238 -14.88 -3.37 19.71
N LYS A 239 -15.34 -4.47 19.11
CA LYS A 239 -16.68 -4.55 18.51
C LYS A 239 -17.77 -4.30 19.55
N ILE A 240 -18.78 -3.51 19.17
CA ILE A 240 -20.05 -3.34 19.90
C ILE A 240 -21.14 -4.07 19.12
N GLU A 241 -21.85 -4.98 19.80
CA GLU A 241 -23.09 -5.56 19.29
C GLU A 241 -24.24 -4.61 19.56
N ARG A 242 -24.61 -3.79 18.56
CA ARG A 242 -25.87 -3.03 18.57
C ARG A 242 -26.91 -3.79 17.76
N LYS A 243 -28.11 -4.01 18.33
CA LYS A 243 -29.30 -4.42 17.56
C LYS A 243 -29.55 -3.34 16.51
N GLN A 244 -29.74 -3.76 15.25
CA GLN A 244 -29.90 -2.87 14.10
C GLN A 244 -31.25 -2.15 14.16
N ASP A 245 -31.37 -1.15 15.03
CA ASP A 245 -32.43 -0.17 14.91
C ASP A 245 -32.01 0.77 13.77
N HIS A 246 -32.62 0.56 12.60
CA HIS A 246 -32.58 1.40 11.40
C HIS A 246 -31.40 1.16 10.42
N LEU A 247 -31.65 0.26 9.46
CA LEU A 247 -30.84 -0.05 8.25
C LEU A 247 -30.63 1.14 7.29
N PHE A 248 -31.26 2.30 7.55
CA PHE A 248 -31.22 3.49 6.68
C PHE A 248 -31.06 4.82 7.43
N ALA A 249 -30.63 4.82 8.70
CA ALA A 249 -30.35 6.09 9.37
C ALA A 249 -29.27 6.85 8.57
N PRO A 250 -29.47 8.14 8.24
CA PRO A 250 -28.67 8.86 7.26
C PRO A 250 -27.19 8.70 7.57
N ARG A 251 -26.38 8.36 6.55
CA ARG A 251 -24.94 8.67 6.56
C ARG A 251 -24.89 10.16 6.87
N SER A 252 -24.37 10.57 8.02
CA SER A 252 -24.55 11.96 8.46
C SER A 252 -24.02 12.91 7.38
N ASP A 253 -24.96 13.58 6.71
CA ASP A 253 -24.76 14.72 5.84
C ASP A 253 -24.26 15.90 6.71
N SER A 254 -22.99 15.90 7.10
CA SER A 254 -22.32 17.19 7.16
C SER A 254 -22.01 17.54 5.71
N LEU A 255 -22.53 18.68 5.25
CA LEU A 255 -22.14 19.27 3.96
C LEU A 255 -20.61 19.46 3.88
N ASP A 256 -19.94 19.52 5.03
CA ASP A 256 -18.49 19.63 5.15
C ASP A 256 -17.78 18.29 4.97
N GLU A 257 -16.76 18.30 4.11
CA GLU A 257 -15.89 17.15 3.90
C GLU A 257 -15.08 16.84 5.19
N PRO A 258 -14.94 15.55 5.58
CA PRO A 258 -14.10 15.13 6.71
C PRO A 258 -12.72 15.78 6.77
N LEU A 259 -12.28 16.21 7.96
CA LEU A 259 -10.93 16.74 8.17
C LEU A 259 -9.84 15.75 7.71
N TRP A 260 -9.99 14.45 7.96
CA TRP A 260 -9.00 13.46 7.50
C TRP A 260 -8.89 13.36 5.97
N LYS A 261 -9.91 13.76 5.21
CA LYS A 261 -9.84 13.83 3.75
C LYS A 261 -9.13 15.08 3.26
N LEU A 262 -9.22 16.18 4.02
CA LEU A 262 -8.61 17.46 3.66
C LEU A 262 -7.16 17.57 4.16
N GLU A 263 -6.93 17.25 5.43
CA GLU A 263 -5.65 17.44 6.14
C GLU A 263 -4.93 16.11 6.42
N GLY A 264 -5.64 14.99 6.40
CA GLY A 264 -5.11 13.66 6.75
C GLY A 264 -4.44 12.91 5.59
N ILE A 265 -4.12 13.59 4.49
CA ILE A 265 -3.68 12.92 3.29
C ILE A 265 -2.37 12.14 3.54
N GLY A 266 -2.37 10.85 3.20
CA GLY A 266 -1.22 9.97 3.42
C GLY A 266 -1.13 9.37 4.83
N PHE A 267 -2.05 9.67 5.77
CA PHE A 267 -1.99 9.12 7.13
C PHE A 267 -1.94 7.57 7.14
N TRP A 268 -2.53 6.92 6.15
CA TRP A 268 -2.50 5.46 6.01
C TRP A 268 -1.08 4.91 5.85
N ASN A 269 -0.18 5.66 5.19
CA ASN A 269 1.23 5.28 5.09
C ASN A 269 1.93 5.34 6.46
N ALA A 270 1.58 6.35 7.26
CA ALA A 270 2.05 6.44 8.64
C ALA A 270 1.59 5.23 9.45
N ILE A 271 0.31 4.86 9.37
CA ILE A 271 -0.20 3.67 10.09
C ILE A 271 0.48 2.39 9.58
N CYS A 272 0.68 2.21 8.27
CA CYS A 272 1.42 1.07 7.72
C CYS A 272 2.82 0.97 8.35
N LEU A 273 3.57 2.09 8.36
CA LEU A 273 4.89 2.15 8.97
C LEU A 273 4.84 1.81 10.47
N LEU A 274 3.86 2.34 11.22
CA LEU A 274 3.69 2.02 12.63
C LEU A 274 3.45 0.52 12.84
N LEU A 275 2.58 -0.09 12.05
CA LEU A 275 2.28 -1.53 12.13
C LEU A 275 3.53 -2.38 11.85
N GLU A 276 4.33 -2.02 10.85
CA GLU A 276 5.59 -2.68 10.55
C GLU A 276 6.59 -2.58 11.71
N ARG A 277 6.70 -1.42 12.36
CA ARG A 277 7.64 -1.20 13.48
C ARG A 277 7.18 -1.82 14.79
N LEU A 278 5.88 -1.98 14.97
CA LEU A 278 5.25 -2.60 16.14
C LEU A 278 4.98 -4.09 15.94
N HIS A 279 5.63 -4.72 14.96
CA HIS A 279 5.42 -6.12 14.62
C HIS A 279 5.48 -7.01 15.86
N GLN A 280 4.35 -7.63 16.19
CA GLN A 280 4.18 -8.51 17.35
C GLN A 280 4.51 -7.90 18.73
N ASP A 281 4.47 -6.58 18.86
CA ASP A 281 4.73 -5.89 20.13
C ASP A 281 3.63 -6.19 21.19
N PRO A 282 3.98 -6.61 22.42
CA PRO A 282 2.99 -6.91 23.45
C PRO A 282 2.18 -5.67 23.90
N GLY A 283 2.76 -4.48 23.83
CA GLY A 283 2.14 -3.21 24.21
C GLY A 283 1.17 -2.65 23.16
N LEU A 284 1.08 -3.28 21.98
CA LEU A 284 0.11 -2.93 20.94
C LEU A 284 -1.34 -2.91 21.45
N LYS A 285 -1.66 -3.74 22.45
CA LYS A 285 -2.97 -3.76 23.12
C LYS A 285 -3.37 -2.42 23.73
N GLU A 286 -2.39 -1.64 24.18
CA GLU A 286 -2.60 -0.38 24.91
C GLU A 286 -2.93 0.79 23.96
N ILE A 287 -2.38 0.75 22.73
CA ILE A 287 -2.65 1.73 21.68
C ILE A 287 -3.69 1.27 20.65
N TRP A 288 -4.19 0.04 20.78
CA TRP A 288 -5.21 -0.56 19.91
C TRP A 288 -6.42 0.36 19.62
N PRO A 289 -6.98 1.09 20.62
CA PRO A 289 -8.12 1.98 20.38
C PRO A 289 -7.80 3.15 19.44
N LEU A 290 -6.53 3.49 19.24
CA LEU A 290 -6.11 4.58 18.36
C LEU A 290 -5.85 4.12 16.93
N ILE A 291 -5.48 2.85 16.73
CA ILE A 291 -5.13 2.30 15.41
C ILE A 291 -6.39 1.87 14.64
N ILE A 292 -7.33 1.20 15.31
CA ILE A 292 -8.44 0.52 14.64
C ILE A 292 -9.47 1.46 14.03
N PRO A 293 -9.94 2.52 14.71
CA PRO A 293 -10.97 3.38 14.14
C PRO A 293 -10.59 3.98 12.78
N PRO A 294 -9.38 4.55 12.57
CA PRO A 294 -8.94 5.04 11.27
C PRO A 294 -8.98 3.96 10.16
N ILE A 295 -8.54 2.74 10.47
CA ILE A 295 -8.54 1.63 9.51
C ILE A 295 -9.97 1.30 9.08
N ILE A 296 -10.87 1.13 10.05
CA ILE A 296 -12.25 0.70 9.77
C ILE A 296 -13.02 1.82 9.06
N THR A 297 -12.79 3.08 9.41
CA THR A 297 -13.36 4.23 8.68
C THR A 297 -12.96 4.23 7.20
N LEU A 298 -11.72 3.86 6.87
CA LEU A 298 -11.30 3.72 5.48
C LEU A 298 -11.98 2.53 4.79
N VAL A 299 -11.97 1.34 5.41
CA VAL A 299 -12.55 0.12 4.82
C VAL A 299 -14.06 0.26 4.58
N GLU A 300 -14.79 0.90 5.50
CA GLU A 300 -16.24 1.13 5.36
C GLU A 300 -16.59 2.32 4.45
N SER A 301 -15.60 3.09 3.98
CA SER A 301 -15.83 4.27 3.14
C SER A 301 -16.63 3.93 1.90
N SER A 302 -17.61 4.77 1.54
CA SER A 302 -18.38 4.63 0.31
C SER A 302 -17.57 4.99 -0.94
N ILE A 303 -16.43 5.66 -0.77
CA ILE A 303 -15.58 6.10 -1.88
C ILE A 303 -14.53 5.00 -2.15
N PRO A 304 -14.49 4.43 -3.37
CA PRO A 304 -13.62 3.31 -3.76
C PRO A 304 -12.14 3.47 -3.39
N ARG A 305 -11.55 4.64 -3.64
CA ARG A 305 -10.12 4.88 -3.35
C ARG A 305 -9.77 4.76 -1.87
N TYR A 306 -10.62 5.31 -0.99
CA TYR A 306 -10.39 5.24 0.45
C TYR A 306 -10.64 3.83 0.97
N ARG A 307 -11.63 3.14 0.41
CA ARG A 307 -11.86 1.73 0.67
C ARG A 307 -10.67 0.86 0.29
N LEU A 308 -10.09 1.08 -0.90
CA LEU A 308 -8.89 0.38 -1.36
C LEU A 308 -7.74 0.57 -0.35
N ARG A 309 -7.50 1.81 0.10
CA ARG A 309 -6.48 2.10 1.13
C ARG A 309 -6.78 1.42 2.46
N GLY A 310 -8.03 1.42 2.89
CA GLY A 310 -8.44 0.71 4.10
C GLY A 310 -8.18 -0.79 4.01
N ILE A 311 -8.46 -1.40 2.86
CA ILE A 311 -8.22 -2.83 2.62
C ILE A 311 -6.72 -3.13 2.63
N GLN A 312 -5.91 -2.33 1.93
CA GLN A 312 -4.45 -2.46 1.92
C GLN A 312 -3.85 -2.32 3.32
N LEU A 313 -4.33 -1.35 4.09
CA LEU A 313 -3.93 -1.15 5.47
C LEU A 313 -4.39 -2.32 6.38
N SER A 314 -5.53 -2.93 6.06
CA SER A 314 -5.99 -4.13 6.74
C SER A 314 -5.11 -5.33 6.44
N ILE A 315 -4.56 -5.47 5.23
CA ILE A 315 -3.55 -6.51 4.93
C ILE A 315 -2.34 -6.31 5.83
N ALA A 316 -1.79 -5.10 5.89
CA ALA A 316 -0.66 -4.77 6.78
C ALA A 316 -0.98 -5.03 8.26
N LEU A 317 -2.21 -4.74 8.70
CA LEU A 317 -2.69 -5.05 10.05
C LEU A 317 -2.68 -6.57 10.30
N LEU A 318 -3.22 -7.36 9.38
CA LEU A 318 -3.30 -8.81 9.51
C LEU A 318 -1.93 -9.50 9.45
N GLU A 319 -0.93 -8.86 8.83
CA GLU A 319 0.45 -9.36 8.74
C GLU A 319 1.28 -9.07 10.00
N ASN A 320 1.10 -7.89 10.59
CA ASN A 320 2.00 -7.40 11.63
C ASN A 320 1.47 -7.58 13.06
N VAL A 321 0.16 -7.83 13.21
CA VAL A 321 -0.48 -7.94 14.51
C VAL A 321 -0.67 -9.39 14.94
N PRO A 322 -0.49 -9.72 16.24
CA PRO A 322 -0.77 -11.05 16.75
C PRO A 322 -2.21 -11.51 16.43
N PRO A 323 -2.42 -12.70 15.82
CA PRO A 323 -3.74 -13.16 15.42
C PRO A 323 -4.78 -13.18 16.54
N LEU A 324 -4.35 -13.53 17.76
CA LEU A 324 -5.22 -13.54 18.94
C LEU A 324 -5.80 -12.16 19.27
N LEU A 325 -5.05 -11.07 19.05
CA LEU A 325 -5.53 -9.72 19.34
C LEU A 325 -6.67 -9.33 18.39
N ILE A 326 -6.54 -9.67 17.10
CA ILE A 326 -7.55 -9.41 16.07
C ILE A 326 -8.85 -10.17 16.38
N CYS A 327 -8.76 -11.44 16.79
CA CYS A 327 -9.93 -12.25 17.11
C CYS A 327 -10.58 -11.86 18.45
N GLN A 328 -9.80 -11.63 19.51
CA GLN A 328 -10.33 -11.28 20.84
C GLN A 328 -11.04 -9.92 20.87
N THR A 329 -10.69 -9.01 19.97
CA THR A 329 -11.32 -7.68 19.88
C THR A 329 -12.57 -7.68 19.00
N GLY A 330 -12.86 -8.79 18.29
CA GLY A 330 -14.02 -8.95 17.41
C GLY A 330 -13.91 -8.23 16.06
N ILE A 331 -12.75 -7.62 15.77
CA ILE A 331 -12.51 -6.84 14.55
C ILE A 331 -12.51 -7.72 13.31
N ASN A 332 -12.10 -8.99 13.43
CA ASN A 332 -12.18 -9.98 12.37
C ASN A 332 -13.57 -10.04 11.72
N SER A 333 -14.64 -9.99 12.51
CA SER A 333 -16.01 -10.02 11.96
C SER A 333 -16.40 -8.73 11.22
N ILE A 334 -15.87 -7.58 11.65
CA ILE A 334 -16.11 -6.28 10.99
C ILE A 334 -15.37 -6.24 9.66
N LEU A 335 -14.08 -6.60 9.67
CA LEU A 335 -13.25 -6.67 8.46
C LEU A 335 -13.85 -7.64 7.43
N ARG A 336 -14.28 -8.83 7.87
CA ARG A 336 -14.94 -9.81 7.00
C ARG A 336 -16.15 -9.23 6.28
N ASN A 337 -17.05 -8.59 7.03
CA ASN A 337 -18.24 -7.98 6.44
C ASN A 337 -17.84 -6.88 5.44
N ALA A 338 -16.88 -6.04 5.80
CA ALA A 338 -16.47 -4.95 4.94
C ALA A 338 -15.76 -5.43 3.65
N PHE A 339 -14.93 -6.47 3.73
CA PHE A 339 -14.33 -7.11 2.55
C PHE A 339 -15.40 -7.76 1.66
N SER A 340 -16.37 -8.47 2.25
CA SER A 340 -17.50 -9.06 1.53
C SER A 340 -18.28 -7.99 0.72
N THR A 341 -18.59 -6.85 1.35
CA THR A 341 -19.27 -5.73 0.65
C THR A 341 -18.43 -5.09 -0.46
N THR A 342 -17.12 -5.30 -0.47
CA THR A 342 -16.25 -4.80 -1.54
C THR A 342 -16.47 -5.56 -2.84
N PHE A 343 -16.75 -6.87 -2.77
CA PHE A 343 -17.01 -7.69 -3.96
C PHE A 343 -18.31 -7.32 -4.67
N SER A 344 -19.19 -6.53 -4.06
CA SER A 344 -20.40 -6.00 -4.70
C SER A 344 -20.18 -4.70 -5.50
N LEU A 345 -18.99 -4.09 -5.44
CA LEU A 345 -18.67 -2.81 -6.09
C LEU A 345 -18.11 -2.97 -7.52
N LEU A 346 -18.83 -3.70 -8.38
CA LEU A 346 -18.32 -4.20 -9.67
C LEU A 346 -18.40 -3.22 -10.86
N ASN A 347 -18.90 -2.01 -10.65
CA ASN A 347 -19.16 -1.01 -11.70
C ASN A 347 -18.14 0.14 -11.72
N ILE A 348 -16.96 -0.05 -11.13
CA ILE A 348 -16.02 1.04 -10.83
C ILE A 348 -14.73 0.83 -11.63
N GLU A 349 -14.09 1.90 -12.11
CA GLU A 349 -12.78 1.79 -12.78
C GLU A 349 -11.71 1.09 -11.91
N GLN A 350 -11.81 1.23 -10.58
CA GLN A 350 -10.92 0.59 -9.61
C GLN A 350 -11.34 -0.85 -9.24
N THR A 351 -12.34 -1.43 -9.93
CA THR A 351 -12.90 -2.75 -9.59
C THR A 351 -11.81 -3.81 -9.49
N HIS A 352 -10.88 -3.88 -10.45
CA HIS A 352 -9.81 -4.90 -10.41
C HIS A 352 -8.90 -4.75 -9.17
N ALA A 353 -8.44 -3.54 -8.85
CA ALA A 353 -7.59 -3.30 -7.69
C ALA A 353 -8.30 -3.59 -6.36
N LEU A 354 -9.58 -3.23 -6.28
CA LEU A 354 -10.45 -3.52 -5.13
C LEU A 354 -10.71 -5.02 -4.97
N LEU A 355 -11.03 -5.73 -6.05
CA LEU A 355 -11.24 -7.17 -6.03
C LEU A 355 -9.96 -7.90 -5.62
N SER A 356 -8.82 -7.54 -6.20
CA SER A 356 -7.54 -8.15 -5.86
C SER A 356 -7.14 -7.91 -4.41
N SER A 357 -7.24 -6.67 -3.93
CA SER A 357 -6.90 -6.35 -2.53
C SER A 357 -7.90 -6.97 -1.56
N GLY A 358 -9.20 -6.95 -1.89
CA GLY A 358 -10.27 -7.51 -1.06
C GLY A 358 -10.15 -9.03 -0.94
N PHE A 359 -9.80 -9.71 -2.03
CA PHE A 359 -9.52 -11.14 -2.05
C PHE A 359 -8.32 -11.47 -1.15
N GLU A 360 -7.21 -10.77 -1.35
CA GLU A 360 -5.99 -10.98 -0.56
C GLU A 360 -6.25 -10.74 0.94
N ALA A 361 -6.93 -9.64 1.29
CA ALA A 361 -7.27 -9.33 2.67
C ALA A 361 -8.20 -10.39 3.28
N SER A 362 -9.18 -10.89 2.53
CA SER A 362 -10.09 -11.94 2.99
C SER A 362 -9.35 -13.26 3.23
N LYS A 363 -8.50 -13.68 2.29
CA LYS A 363 -7.67 -14.87 2.42
C LYS A 363 -6.76 -14.76 3.65
N ARG A 364 -6.10 -13.62 3.83
CA ARG A 364 -5.24 -13.36 4.98
C ARG A 364 -6.01 -13.40 6.29
N LEU A 365 -7.23 -12.85 6.33
CA LEU A 365 -8.08 -12.89 7.51
C LEU A 365 -8.47 -14.33 7.88
N ILE A 366 -8.78 -15.17 6.89
CA ILE A 366 -9.05 -16.61 7.08
C ILE A 366 -7.83 -17.30 7.71
N GLU A 367 -6.62 -17.01 7.22
CA GLU A 367 -5.40 -17.56 7.81
C GLU A 367 -5.16 -17.10 9.25
N VAL A 368 -5.41 -15.82 9.54
CA VAL A 368 -5.28 -15.25 10.89
C VAL A 368 -6.20 -15.95 11.87
N GLU A 369 -7.48 -16.11 11.52
CA GLU A 369 -8.44 -16.83 12.37
C GLU A 369 -8.05 -18.30 12.56
N TRP A 370 -7.58 -18.96 11.49
CA TRP A 370 -7.07 -20.32 11.57
C TRP A 370 -5.89 -20.43 12.56
N ARG A 371 -4.90 -19.53 12.49
CA ARG A 371 -3.77 -19.50 13.43
C ARG A 371 -4.22 -19.21 14.87
N ALA A 372 -5.18 -18.32 15.06
CA ALA A 372 -5.70 -17.96 16.39
C ALA A 372 -6.50 -19.10 17.05
N SER A 373 -7.11 -19.99 16.26
CA SER A 373 -7.98 -21.07 16.74
C SER A 373 -7.25 -22.29 17.34
N GLY A 374 -5.91 -22.31 17.33
CA GLY A 374 -5.14 -23.48 17.77
C GLY A 374 -5.21 -24.67 16.81
N GLN A 375 -5.67 -24.47 15.57
CA GLN A 375 -5.67 -25.45 14.48
C GLN A 375 -6.47 -26.73 14.78
N THR A 376 -7.60 -26.59 15.46
CA THR A 376 -8.49 -27.72 15.76
C THR A 376 -9.21 -28.22 14.51
N ARG A 377 -9.75 -29.44 14.56
CA ARG A 377 -10.54 -30.02 13.46
C ARG A 377 -11.77 -29.17 13.11
N GLU A 378 -12.42 -28.60 14.12
CA GLU A 378 -13.57 -27.71 13.95
C GLU A 378 -13.17 -26.41 13.24
N ALA A 379 -12.02 -25.85 13.61
CA ALA A 379 -11.48 -24.68 12.94
C ALA A 379 -11.07 -24.96 11.48
N GLN A 380 -10.66 -26.19 11.16
CA GLN A 380 -10.31 -26.57 9.79
C GLN A 380 -11.58 -26.62 8.94
N ALA A 381 -12.68 -27.13 9.49
CA ALA A 381 -13.99 -27.09 8.85
C ALA A 381 -14.49 -25.65 8.65
N ALA A 382 -14.32 -24.79 9.65
CA ALA A 382 -14.66 -23.37 9.54
C ALA A 382 -13.81 -22.65 8.47
N ARG A 383 -12.50 -22.90 8.43
CA ARG A 383 -11.60 -22.38 7.37
C ARG A 383 -12.07 -22.81 5.98
N TYR A 384 -12.40 -24.09 5.82
CA TYR A 384 -12.89 -24.64 4.56
C TYR A 384 -14.19 -23.95 4.10
N GLU A 385 -15.12 -23.74 5.03
CA GLU A 385 -16.37 -23.02 4.76
C GLU A 385 -16.13 -21.55 4.37
N GLN A 386 -15.19 -20.88 5.04
CA GLN A 386 -14.84 -19.49 4.71
C GLN A 386 -14.18 -19.38 3.32
N LEU A 387 -13.35 -20.34 2.92
CA LEU A 387 -12.77 -20.39 1.57
C LEU A 387 -13.84 -20.62 0.49
N ASN A 388 -14.84 -21.47 0.75
CA ASN A 388 -15.96 -21.66 -0.17
C ASN A 388 -16.78 -20.36 -0.34
N ARG A 389 -17.06 -19.64 0.75
CA ARG A 389 -17.74 -18.35 0.67
C ARG A 389 -16.92 -17.32 -0.09
N LEU A 390 -15.60 -17.28 0.13
CA LEU A 390 -14.72 -16.39 -0.62
C LEU A 390 -14.75 -16.68 -2.12
N LEU A 391 -14.76 -17.95 -2.52
CA LEU A 391 -14.90 -18.37 -3.91
C LEU A 391 -16.23 -17.88 -4.52
N GLU A 392 -17.32 -18.03 -3.79
CA GLU A 392 -18.66 -17.60 -4.25
C GLU A 392 -18.75 -16.07 -4.36
N GLU A 393 -18.32 -15.35 -3.32
CA GLU A 393 -18.42 -13.90 -3.23
C GLU A 393 -17.44 -13.15 -4.14
N ALA A 394 -16.17 -13.57 -4.17
CA ALA A 394 -15.10 -12.82 -4.83
C ALA A 394 -14.80 -13.28 -6.26
N ILE A 395 -15.26 -14.47 -6.67
CA ILE A 395 -14.97 -15.01 -8.00
C ILE A 395 -16.27 -15.24 -8.76
N PHE A 396 -17.20 -16.06 -8.25
CA PHE A 396 -18.39 -16.38 -9.03
C PHE A 396 -19.34 -15.20 -9.21
N ASN A 397 -19.52 -14.35 -8.20
CA ASN A 397 -20.36 -13.15 -8.33
C ASN A 397 -19.81 -12.16 -9.39
N PRO A 398 -18.52 -11.77 -9.38
CA PRO A 398 -17.95 -10.95 -10.45
C PRO A 398 -18.05 -11.59 -11.84
N LEU A 399 -17.85 -12.91 -11.95
CA LEU A 399 -17.96 -13.61 -13.22
C LEU A 399 -19.39 -13.65 -13.77
N ALA A 400 -20.38 -13.80 -12.89
CA ALA A 400 -21.79 -13.74 -13.29
C ALA A 400 -22.14 -12.34 -13.84
N PHE A 401 -21.60 -11.27 -13.24
CA PHE A 401 -21.76 -9.90 -13.74
C PHE A 401 -21.17 -9.69 -15.15
N CYS A 402 -20.02 -10.29 -15.45
CA CYS A 402 -19.43 -10.21 -16.80
C CYS A 402 -20.30 -10.89 -17.87
N LYS A 403 -21.00 -11.98 -17.54
CA LYS A 403 -21.90 -12.66 -18.49
C LYS A 403 -23.11 -11.81 -18.88
N THR A 404 -23.57 -10.94 -17.98
CA THR A 404 -24.75 -10.10 -18.21
C THR A 404 -24.43 -8.80 -18.94
N HIS A 405 -23.17 -8.35 -18.93
CA HIS A 405 -22.73 -7.10 -19.54
C HIS A 405 -21.69 -7.38 -20.64
N SER A 406 -22.18 -7.51 -21.88
CA SER A 406 -21.42 -7.93 -23.07
C SER A 406 -20.50 -6.83 -23.64
N THR A 407 -19.56 -6.33 -22.86
CA THR A 407 -18.47 -5.49 -23.37
C THR A 407 -17.16 -6.25 -23.36
N THR A 408 -16.47 -6.23 -24.49
CA THR A 408 -15.18 -6.88 -24.81
C THR A 408 -13.99 -6.38 -23.97
N SER A 409 -14.23 -5.79 -22.79
CA SER A 409 -13.25 -5.04 -21.98
C SER A 409 -12.87 -5.72 -20.65
N HIS A 410 -13.33 -6.93 -20.37
CA HIS A 410 -13.16 -7.58 -19.06
C HIS A 410 -12.01 -8.61 -18.98
N ILE A 411 -11.03 -8.54 -19.88
CA ILE A 411 -9.84 -9.43 -19.91
C ILE A 411 -9.18 -9.49 -18.51
N ASP A 412 -9.02 -8.36 -17.83
CA ASP A 412 -8.40 -8.29 -16.50
C ASP A 412 -9.22 -9.03 -15.43
N LEU A 413 -10.55 -9.04 -15.54
CA LEU A 413 -11.42 -9.79 -14.60
C LEU A 413 -11.34 -11.29 -14.84
N HIS A 414 -11.28 -11.74 -16.10
CA HIS A 414 -11.05 -13.14 -16.43
C HIS A 414 -9.68 -13.60 -15.91
N LEU A 415 -8.64 -12.81 -16.14
CA LEU A 415 -7.30 -13.10 -15.63
C LEU A 415 -7.29 -13.18 -14.11
N PHE A 416 -7.90 -12.21 -13.43
CA PHE A 416 -8.05 -12.20 -11.97
C PHE A 416 -8.75 -13.48 -11.48
N ALA A 417 -9.90 -13.81 -12.05
CA ALA A 417 -10.68 -14.97 -11.63
C ALA A 417 -9.93 -16.28 -11.81
N VAL A 418 -9.29 -16.51 -12.96
CA VAL A 418 -8.51 -17.74 -13.22
C VAL A 418 -7.34 -17.86 -12.26
N THR A 419 -6.60 -16.76 -12.03
CA THR A 419 -5.47 -16.73 -11.10
C THR A 419 -5.92 -17.08 -9.68
N ARG A 420 -6.99 -16.43 -9.19
CA ARG A 420 -7.50 -16.66 -7.82
C ARG A 420 -8.20 -18.00 -7.65
N LEU A 421 -8.82 -18.54 -8.71
CA LEU A 421 -9.33 -19.91 -8.75
C LEU A 421 -8.21 -20.92 -8.55
N ALA A 422 -7.07 -20.75 -9.22
CA ALA A 422 -5.93 -21.63 -9.05
C ALA A 422 -5.38 -21.58 -7.62
N GLU A 423 -5.33 -20.41 -6.99
CA GLU A 423 -4.95 -20.28 -5.58
C GLU A 423 -5.90 -21.04 -4.64
N ILE A 424 -7.21 -20.82 -4.74
CA ILE A 424 -8.20 -21.49 -3.90
C ILE A 424 -8.22 -23.00 -4.16
N ALA A 425 -8.10 -23.44 -5.42
CA ALA A 425 -8.08 -24.85 -5.76
C ALA A 425 -6.90 -25.59 -5.10
N ARG A 426 -5.72 -24.94 -4.99
CA ARG A 426 -4.57 -25.49 -4.24
C ARG A 426 -4.86 -25.63 -2.75
N GLU A 427 -5.63 -24.71 -2.16
CA GLU A 427 -5.98 -24.75 -0.73
C GLU A 427 -7.12 -25.70 -0.38
N LEU A 428 -8.17 -25.76 -1.22
CA LEU A 428 -9.31 -26.66 -1.01
C LEU A 428 -8.98 -28.11 -1.33
N GLY A 429 -7.97 -28.36 -2.18
CA GLY A 429 -7.65 -29.69 -2.69
C GLY A 429 -8.88 -30.32 -3.35
N PHE A 430 -9.19 -31.58 -3.03
CA PHE A 430 -10.35 -32.28 -3.59
C PHE A 430 -11.69 -31.56 -3.34
N GLY A 431 -11.76 -30.66 -2.36
CA GLY A 431 -12.94 -29.85 -2.10
C GLY A 431 -13.43 -29.04 -3.29
N ILE A 432 -12.54 -28.66 -4.22
CA ILE A 432 -12.88 -27.94 -5.45
C ILE A 432 -13.76 -28.77 -6.40
N ALA A 433 -13.81 -30.10 -6.24
CA ALA A 433 -14.61 -31.03 -7.06
C ALA A 433 -16.07 -30.59 -7.20
N ARG A 434 -16.67 -30.06 -6.12
CA ARG A 434 -18.07 -29.59 -6.12
C ARG A 434 -18.33 -28.44 -7.09
N TYR A 435 -17.29 -27.67 -7.41
CA TYR A 435 -17.34 -26.49 -8.26
C TYR A 435 -16.87 -26.77 -9.69
N VAL A 436 -16.31 -27.94 -9.99
CA VAL A 436 -15.80 -28.30 -11.33
C VAL A 436 -16.85 -28.11 -12.41
N ARG A 437 -18.12 -28.44 -12.13
CA ARG A 437 -19.24 -28.26 -13.07
C ARG A 437 -19.58 -26.80 -13.35
N VAL A 438 -19.13 -25.86 -12.53
CA VAL A 438 -19.28 -24.41 -12.75
C VAL A 438 -18.01 -23.85 -13.41
N ILE A 439 -16.84 -24.26 -12.91
CA ILE A 439 -15.54 -23.79 -13.36
C ILE A 439 -15.27 -24.22 -14.81
N LEU A 440 -15.41 -25.50 -15.15
CA LEU A 440 -15.03 -25.98 -16.49
C LEU A 440 -15.85 -25.36 -17.62
N PRO A 441 -17.19 -25.25 -17.55
CA PRO A 441 -17.95 -24.51 -18.55
C PRO A 441 -17.48 -23.07 -18.72
N TYR A 442 -17.21 -22.37 -17.61
CA TYR A 442 -16.72 -21.00 -17.65
C TYR A 442 -15.35 -20.89 -18.34
N LEU A 443 -14.41 -21.79 -18.03
CA LEU A 443 -13.10 -21.80 -18.69
C LEU A 443 -13.22 -22.10 -20.18
N CYS A 444 -14.08 -23.07 -20.55
CA CYS A 444 -14.33 -23.39 -21.95
C CYS A 444 -14.94 -22.21 -22.72
N GLU A 445 -15.95 -21.57 -22.14
CA GLU A 445 -16.62 -20.40 -22.72
C GLU A 445 -15.64 -19.23 -22.86
N THR A 446 -14.78 -19.00 -21.87
CA THR A 446 -13.72 -17.98 -21.93
C THR A 446 -12.71 -18.30 -23.03
N LEU A 447 -12.26 -19.55 -23.17
CA LEU A 447 -11.33 -19.94 -24.24
C LEU A 447 -11.93 -19.73 -25.64
N LEU A 448 -13.21 -20.08 -25.83
CA LEU A 448 -13.90 -19.93 -27.11
C LEU A 448 -14.23 -18.46 -27.46
N SER A 449 -14.35 -17.58 -26.47
CA SER A 449 -14.63 -16.16 -26.72
C SER A 449 -13.37 -15.30 -26.92
N LEU A 450 -12.18 -15.86 -26.66
CA LEU A 450 -10.91 -15.13 -26.76
C LEU A 450 -10.35 -15.16 -28.18
N HIS A 451 -10.00 -13.97 -28.68
CA HIS A 451 -9.11 -13.83 -29.83
C HIS A 451 -7.66 -13.78 -29.34
N LEU A 452 -6.77 -14.55 -29.98
CA LEU A 452 -5.37 -14.64 -29.57
C LEU A 452 -4.64 -13.35 -29.94
N SER A 453 -4.14 -12.65 -28.93
CA SER A 453 -3.32 -11.45 -29.05
C SER A 453 -2.23 -11.49 -27.98
N SER A 454 -1.27 -10.56 -28.07
CA SER A 454 -0.22 -10.45 -27.05
C SER A 454 -0.77 -10.21 -25.64
N THR A 455 -1.98 -9.64 -25.49
CA THR A 455 -2.58 -9.34 -24.19
C THR A 455 -3.40 -10.52 -23.64
N THR A 456 -4.03 -11.32 -24.50
CA THR A 456 -4.87 -12.46 -24.09
C THR A 456 -4.06 -13.74 -23.84
N TYR A 457 -2.83 -13.81 -24.36
CA TYR A 457 -1.95 -14.98 -24.21
C TYR A 457 -1.73 -15.39 -22.75
N LYS A 458 -1.60 -14.40 -21.85
CA LYS A 458 -1.44 -14.65 -20.41
C LYS A 458 -2.61 -15.43 -19.83
N ILE A 459 -3.84 -15.10 -20.23
CA ILE A 459 -5.05 -15.80 -19.75
C ILE A 459 -5.05 -17.26 -20.20
N VAL A 460 -4.67 -17.53 -21.46
CA VAL A 460 -4.63 -18.90 -21.99
C VAL A 460 -3.66 -19.78 -21.20
N ILE A 461 -2.50 -19.26 -20.81
CA ILE A 461 -1.54 -19.98 -19.94
C ILE A 461 -2.19 -20.29 -18.59
N GLU A 462 -2.74 -19.28 -17.92
CA GLU A 462 -3.35 -19.44 -16.60
C GLU A 462 -4.53 -20.44 -16.62
N ILE A 463 -5.34 -20.42 -17.69
CA ILE A 463 -6.44 -21.39 -17.87
C ILE A 463 -5.87 -22.82 -18.01
N ASN A 464 -4.82 -23.00 -18.82
CA ASN A 464 -4.19 -24.31 -18.98
C ASN A 464 -3.57 -24.82 -17.68
N GLU A 465 -2.91 -23.94 -16.91
CA GLU A 465 -2.38 -24.29 -15.59
C GLU A 465 -3.48 -24.69 -14.61
N LEU A 466 -4.60 -23.96 -14.59
CA LEU A 466 -5.75 -24.29 -13.76
C LEU A 466 -6.38 -25.63 -14.17
N ILE A 467 -6.56 -25.89 -15.47
CA ILE A 467 -7.07 -27.18 -15.96
C ILE A 467 -6.13 -28.32 -15.54
N GLY A 468 -4.81 -28.14 -15.70
CA GLY A 468 -3.81 -29.12 -15.27
C GLY A 468 -3.83 -29.36 -13.76
N LEU A 469 -3.98 -28.31 -12.95
CA LEU A 469 -4.15 -28.41 -11.50
C LEU A 469 -5.43 -29.18 -11.14
N LEU A 470 -6.53 -28.90 -11.82
CA LEU A 470 -7.79 -29.60 -11.62
C LEU A 470 -7.61 -31.10 -11.97
N PHE A 471 -6.98 -31.46 -13.09
CA PHE A 471 -6.69 -32.86 -13.44
C PHE A 471 -5.89 -33.58 -12.36
N LYS A 472 -4.92 -32.91 -11.75
CA LYS A 472 -4.13 -33.45 -10.64
C LYS A 472 -4.96 -33.65 -9.37
N THR A 473 -5.94 -32.79 -9.13
CA THR A 473 -6.66 -32.70 -7.84
C THR A 473 -7.97 -33.48 -7.82
N CYS A 474 -8.72 -33.45 -8.93
CA CYS A 474 -10.07 -34.00 -9.05
C CYS A 474 -10.22 -34.86 -10.32
N ARG A 475 -9.26 -35.77 -10.54
CA ARG A 475 -9.17 -36.59 -11.75
C ARG A 475 -10.49 -37.24 -12.16
N GLU A 476 -11.15 -37.94 -11.23
CA GLU A 476 -12.38 -38.70 -11.47
C GLU A 476 -13.51 -37.82 -12.04
N VAL A 477 -13.66 -36.60 -11.51
CA VAL A 477 -14.72 -35.68 -11.94
C VAL A 477 -14.42 -35.08 -13.31
N ILE A 478 -13.15 -34.89 -13.65
CA ILE A 478 -12.72 -34.23 -14.88
C ILE A 478 -12.64 -35.21 -16.04
N GLU A 479 -12.51 -36.51 -15.78
CA GLU A 479 -12.57 -37.54 -16.83
C GLU A 479 -13.88 -37.46 -17.62
N GLU A 480 -15.01 -37.10 -16.99
CA GLU A 480 -16.29 -36.82 -17.65
C GLU A 480 -16.21 -35.65 -18.67
N TRP A 481 -15.31 -34.70 -18.44
CA TRP A 481 -15.15 -33.49 -19.26
C TRP A 481 -14.07 -33.62 -20.34
N ARG A 482 -13.34 -34.74 -20.38
CA ARG A 482 -12.20 -34.95 -21.30
C ARG A 482 -12.57 -34.73 -22.76
N SER A 483 -13.66 -35.35 -23.24
CA SER A 483 -14.10 -35.24 -24.63
C SER A 483 -14.45 -33.80 -25.01
N ARG A 484 -15.16 -33.10 -24.12
CA ARG A 484 -15.54 -31.70 -24.33
C ARG A 484 -14.33 -30.76 -24.35
N LEU A 485 -13.37 -30.98 -23.45
CA LEU A 485 -12.13 -30.20 -23.43
C LEU A 485 -11.33 -30.38 -24.73
N ILE A 486 -11.23 -31.62 -25.24
CA ILE A 486 -10.57 -31.90 -26.52
C ILE A 486 -11.23 -31.11 -27.66
N VAL A 487 -12.56 -31.10 -27.73
CA VAL A 487 -13.30 -30.33 -28.75
C VAL A 487 -13.00 -28.85 -28.62
N VAL A 488 -13.11 -28.27 -27.42
CA VAL A 488 -12.84 -26.85 -27.17
C VAL A 488 -11.43 -26.47 -27.59
N PHE A 489 -10.41 -27.21 -27.15
CA PHE A 489 -9.03 -26.93 -27.53
C PHE A 489 -8.79 -27.07 -29.04
N SER A 490 -9.44 -28.04 -29.68
CA SER A 490 -9.35 -28.20 -31.14
C SER A 490 -9.99 -27.03 -31.88
N THR A 491 -11.14 -26.54 -31.41
CA THR A 491 -11.80 -25.34 -31.96
C THR A 491 -10.92 -24.11 -31.80
N CYS A 492 -10.42 -23.83 -30.59
CA CYS A 492 -9.51 -22.71 -30.35
C CYS A 492 -8.26 -22.78 -31.23
N TRP A 493 -7.69 -23.98 -31.42
CA TRP A 493 -6.54 -24.18 -32.31
C TRP A 493 -6.86 -23.77 -33.75
N ILE A 494 -7.98 -24.26 -34.30
CA ILE A 494 -8.39 -23.97 -35.67
C ILE A 494 -8.64 -22.48 -35.85
N GLU A 495 -9.37 -21.86 -34.93
CA GLU A 495 -9.70 -20.43 -34.98
C GLU A 495 -8.43 -19.57 -34.92
N TRP A 496 -7.54 -19.80 -33.95
CA TRP A 496 -6.33 -19.00 -33.78
C TRP A 496 -5.30 -19.20 -34.89
N THR A 497 -5.25 -20.39 -35.51
CA THR A 497 -4.39 -20.61 -36.69
C THR A 497 -4.97 -19.95 -37.94
N SER A 498 -6.29 -20.01 -38.15
CA SER A 498 -6.95 -19.37 -39.30
C SER A 498 -6.84 -17.84 -39.30
N SER A 499 -6.84 -17.21 -38.12
CA SER A 499 -6.64 -15.77 -37.96
C SER A 499 -5.22 -15.30 -38.30
N SER A 500 -4.22 -16.19 -38.23
CA SER A 500 -2.83 -15.86 -38.58
C SER A 500 -2.55 -15.90 -40.09
N SER A 501 -3.42 -16.53 -40.88
CA SER A 501 -3.28 -16.65 -42.34
C SER A 501 -4.02 -15.57 -43.14
N SER A 502 -4.90 -14.78 -42.52
CA SER A 502 -5.77 -13.82 -43.22
C SER A 502 -5.24 -12.39 -43.28
N GLU A 503 -4.06 -12.08 -42.74
CA GLU A 503 -3.43 -10.76 -42.86
C GLU A 503 -2.56 -10.59 -44.12
N ASP A 504 -2.40 -11.63 -44.95
CA ASP A 504 -1.53 -11.61 -46.15
C ASP A 504 -2.29 -11.57 -47.51
N ASP A 505 -3.62 -11.57 -47.54
CA ASP A 505 -4.39 -11.51 -48.79
C ASP A 505 -4.74 -10.06 -49.20
N HIS A 506 -3.70 -9.27 -49.53
CA HIS A 506 -3.86 -8.17 -50.46
C HIS A 506 -3.51 -8.65 -51.89
N PRO A 507 -4.44 -8.55 -52.87
CA PRO A 507 -4.14 -8.98 -54.22
C PRO A 507 -3.11 -8.03 -54.85
N LEU A 508 -2.07 -8.64 -55.39
CA LEU A 508 -0.99 -8.04 -56.18
C LEU A 508 -1.46 -6.86 -57.03
N ASN A 509 -0.93 -5.67 -56.74
CA ASN A 509 -0.78 -4.63 -57.73
C ASN A 509 0.71 -4.23 -57.74
N GLU A 510 1.43 -4.81 -58.70
CA GLU A 510 2.82 -4.47 -59.00
C GLU A 510 2.92 -2.98 -59.36
N ASN A 511 3.73 -2.21 -58.62
CA ASN A 511 4.73 -1.30 -59.20
C ASN A 511 5.58 -0.59 -58.13
N ASN A 512 6.87 -0.95 -58.14
CA ASN A 512 8.07 -0.10 -57.97
C ASN A 512 8.01 1.13 -57.03
N ASN A 513 8.73 1.08 -55.89
CA ASN A 513 10.06 1.70 -55.71
C ASN A 513 10.48 1.85 -54.23
N ASN A 514 11.66 1.28 -53.93
CA ASN A 514 12.74 1.75 -53.06
C ASN A 514 12.51 2.33 -51.64
N ASN A 515 13.22 1.69 -50.70
CA ASN A 515 13.86 2.19 -49.48
C ASN A 515 13.00 2.57 -48.25
N LYS A 516 12.95 1.67 -47.24
CA LYS A 516 13.02 2.01 -45.79
C LYS A 516 13.28 0.75 -44.92
N PRO A 517 13.74 0.91 -43.65
CA PRO A 517 14.42 -0.13 -42.89
C PRO A 517 13.46 -1.17 -42.29
N SER A 518 14.02 -2.35 -42.05
CA SER A 518 13.43 -3.51 -41.40
C SER A 518 12.69 -3.19 -40.09
N ASP A 519 11.36 -3.37 -40.11
CA ASP A 519 10.50 -3.44 -38.93
C ASP A 519 10.59 -4.82 -38.23
N PRO A 520 10.44 -4.91 -36.90
CA PRO A 520 10.61 -6.15 -36.12
C PRO A 520 9.34 -7.01 -35.99
N SER A 521 8.35 -6.87 -36.89
CA SER A 521 7.05 -7.54 -36.77
C SER A 521 7.00 -8.98 -37.29
N SER A 522 7.95 -9.42 -38.13
CA SER A 522 7.94 -10.77 -38.75
C SER A 522 8.50 -11.89 -37.85
N SER A 523 9.17 -11.56 -36.74
CA SER A 523 9.65 -12.55 -35.75
C SER A 523 8.59 -12.99 -34.73
N PHE A 524 7.39 -12.38 -34.73
CA PHE A 524 6.37 -12.63 -33.72
C PHE A 524 5.44 -13.82 -34.03
N SER A 525 5.16 -14.10 -35.31
CA SER A 525 4.29 -15.23 -35.73
C SER A 525 4.89 -16.61 -35.39
N ASN A 526 6.20 -16.78 -35.55
CA ASN A 526 6.88 -18.03 -35.22
C ASN A 526 7.00 -18.27 -33.70
N ASN A 527 7.03 -17.21 -32.89
CA ASN A 527 7.15 -17.31 -31.44
C ASN A 527 5.82 -17.67 -30.75
N SER A 528 4.68 -17.16 -31.25
CA SER A 528 3.36 -17.50 -30.74
C SER A 528 2.97 -18.96 -31.05
N GLN A 529 3.31 -19.46 -32.25
CA GLN A 529 3.14 -20.88 -32.60
C GLN A 529 4.08 -21.80 -31.78
N SER A 530 5.34 -21.40 -31.57
CA SER A 530 6.33 -22.13 -30.78
C SER A 530 5.94 -22.27 -29.29
N LEU A 531 5.49 -21.18 -28.67
CA LEU A 531 5.10 -21.17 -27.26
C LEU A 531 3.75 -21.85 -26.99
N PHE A 532 2.82 -21.79 -27.95
CA PHE A 532 1.58 -22.56 -27.89
C PHE A 532 1.82 -24.06 -28.14
N LEU A 533 2.75 -24.42 -29.03
CA LEU A 533 3.24 -25.81 -29.14
C LEU A 533 3.89 -26.30 -27.84
N LEU A 534 4.56 -25.42 -27.08
CA LEU A 534 5.10 -25.74 -25.76
C LEU A 534 4.00 -25.94 -24.69
N SER A 535 2.91 -25.17 -24.72
CA SER A 535 1.75 -25.38 -23.83
C SER A 535 1.00 -26.68 -24.19
N LEU A 536 0.90 -27.00 -25.49
CA LEU A 536 0.32 -28.26 -25.97
C LEU A 536 1.23 -29.47 -25.74
N LEU A 537 2.55 -29.28 -25.77
CA LEU A 537 3.54 -30.29 -25.34
C LEU A 537 3.48 -30.50 -23.84
N ALA A 538 3.29 -29.46 -23.04
CA ALA A 538 3.04 -29.57 -21.59
C ALA A 538 1.71 -30.30 -21.30
N PHE A 539 0.67 -30.04 -22.09
CA PHE A 539 -0.60 -30.77 -22.05
C PHE A 539 -0.40 -32.25 -22.43
N LYS A 540 0.29 -32.54 -23.56
CA LYS A 540 0.68 -33.89 -23.97
C LYS A 540 1.54 -34.60 -22.91
N GLN A 541 2.34 -33.86 -22.15
CA GLN A 541 3.20 -34.37 -21.08
C GLN A 541 2.45 -34.59 -19.76
N GLN A 542 1.40 -33.85 -19.47
CA GLN A 542 0.44 -34.15 -18.39
C GLN A 542 -0.41 -35.40 -18.69
N PHE A 543 -0.70 -35.67 -19.97
CA PHE A 543 -1.40 -36.88 -20.41
C PHE A 543 -0.47 -38.09 -20.70
N LYS A 544 0.84 -37.97 -20.45
CA LYS A 544 1.85 -39.03 -20.68
C LYS A 544 1.87 -40.12 -19.59
N ASN A 545 0.78 -40.32 -18.84
CA ASN A 545 0.63 -41.53 -18.04
C ASN A 545 0.05 -42.64 -18.94
N PRO A 546 0.69 -43.83 -19.03
CA PRO A 546 0.62 -44.72 -20.19
C PRO A 546 -0.67 -45.55 -20.36
N PHE A 547 -1.79 -45.14 -19.76
CA PHE A 547 -3.05 -45.91 -19.82
C PHE A 547 -4.07 -45.46 -20.87
N LEU A 548 -3.79 -44.40 -21.65
CA LEU A 548 -4.75 -43.82 -22.61
C LEU A 548 -4.23 -43.75 -24.06
N LEU A 549 -3.24 -44.59 -24.40
CA LEU A 549 -2.88 -44.90 -25.79
C LEU A 549 -3.56 -46.16 -26.33
N CYS A 550 -4.46 -46.77 -25.54
CA CYS A 550 -5.48 -47.67 -26.07
C CYS A 550 -6.79 -46.89 -26.07
N TRP A 551 -7.35 -46.68 -27.26
CA TRP A 551 -8.60 -45.98 -27.63
C TRP A 551 -8.43 -44.57 -28.16
#